data_AF-A0A956HVN9-F1
#
_entry.id   AF-A0A956HVN9-F1
#
_cell.length_a   1.000
_cell.length_b   1.000
_cell.length_c   1.000
_cell.angle_alpha   90.00
_cell.angle_beta   90.00
_cell.angle_gamma   90.00
#
_symmetry.space_group_name_H-M   'P 1'
#
loop_
_entity.id
_entity.type
_entity.pdbx_description
1 polymer ?
#
loop_
_entity_poly.entity_id
_entity_poly.type
_entity_poly.pdbx_seq_one_letter_code
_entity_poly.pdbx_strand_id
1 'polypeptide(L)'
;MSVVSIRDNAFFERLAPAQRILVAGAGGGFDVYAGLPIALALIGSGKQVTLANLTFTCLDATNTPMLAPHLGGVVPEVEGEDVYFPERNLSTWLRGRGLPEVVYAFEKVGVRPLRAAYSLLVERLGIDAIVLVDGGTDILMFGDEAGLGTPQEDMTSLAAVAGLDVPIRLVASIGFGIDAYHGVCHAHVLENIAALDRAGAYLGAFSVSRSSPEGAAFLDAVAKGQDATRDVRAS
;
A
#
# COMPACT_ATOMS: atom_id res chain seq x y z
N MET A 1 -7.73 -16.07 21.80
CA MET A 1 -8.69 -15.04 22.24
C MET A 1 -8.90 -14.10 21.07
N SER A 2 -10.06 -14.12 20.41
CA SER A 2 -10.39 -13.07 19.44
C SER A 2 -10.96 -11.91 20.24
N VAL A 3 -10.34 -10.75 20.12
CA VAL A 3 -10.98 -9.49 20.50
C VAL A 3 -10.89 -8.57 19.29
N VAL A 4 -11.65 -8.94 18.27
CA VAL A 4 -12.37 -7.96 17.46
C VAL A 4 -13.72 -8.61 17.31
N SER A 5 -14.41 -8.62 18.42
CA SER A 5 -15.42 -7.63 18.54
C SER A 5 -14.88 -6.45 19.45
N ILE A 6 -15.50 -5.31 19.70
CA ILE A 6 -16.92 -5.26 19.67
C ILE A 6 -17.30 -5.44 18.15
N ARG A 7 -18.55 -5.63 17.71
CA ARG A 7 -18.96 -5.82 16.29
C ARG A 7 -17.86 -6.13 15.26
N ASP A 8 -17.42 -5.07 14.60
CA ASP A 8 -16.70 -5.08 13.35
C ASP A 8 -15.84 -3.81 13.25
N ASN A 9 -14.87 -3.83 12.34
CA ASN A 9 -13.99 -2.71 12.07
C ASN A 9 -14.59 -1.87 10.92
N ALA A 10 -14.92 -0.59 11.18
CA ALA A 10 -15.60 0.30 10.23
C ALA A 10 -14.84 0.45 8.89
N PHE A 11 -13.51 0.31 8.91
CA PHE A 11 -12.71 0.22 7.69
C PHE A 11 -13.13 -0.97 6.81
N PHE A 12 -13.25 -2.17 7.40
CA PHE A 12 -13.67 -3.37 6.69
C PHE A 12 -15.17 -3.38 6.38
N GLU A 13 -16.01 -2.80 7.24
CA GLU A 13 -17.43 -2.60 6.94
C GLU A 13 -17.63 -1.73 5.69
N ARG A 14 -16.84 -0.65 5.56
CA ARG A 14 -16.87 0.23 4.38
C ARG A 14 -16.44 -0.49 3.10
N LEU A 15 -15.58 -1.51 3.22
CA LEU A 15 -15.14 -2.37 2.11
C LEU A 15 -16.07 -3.58 1.87
N ALA A 16 -17.02 -3.87 2.77
CA ALA A 16 -17.89 -5.04 2.68
C ALA A 16 -18.61 -5.19 1.33
N PRO A 17 -19.16 -4.14 0.68
CA PRO A 17 -19.84 -4.28 -0.61
C PRO A 17 -18.88 -4.42 -1.81
N ALA A 18 -17.58 -4.13 -1.65
CA ALA A 18 -16.58 -4.27 -2.70
C ALA A 18 -16.19 -5.74 -2.90
N GLN A 19 -15.82 -6.14 -4.12
CA GLN A 19 -15.39 -7.51 -4.42
C GLN A 19 -14.00 -7.57 -5.05
N ARG A 20 -13.58 -6.54 -5.79
CA ARG A 20 -12.30 -6.47 -6.50
C ARG A 20 -11.55 -5.24 -6.01
N ILE A 21 -10.67 -5.48 -5.04
CA ILE A 21 -10.06 -4.44 -4.23
C ILE A 21 -8.60 -4.28 -4.61
N LEU A 22 -8.20 -3.07 -4.97
CA LEU A 22 -6.79 -2.71 -5.17
C LEU A 22 -6.23 -2.21 -3.84
N VAL A 23 -5.20 -2.87 -3.31
CA VAL A 23 -4.41 -2.41 -2.17
C VAL A 23 -3.08 -1.91 -2.70
N ALA A 24 -2.83 -0.60 -2.58
CA ALA A 24 -1.69 0.05 -3.20
C ALA A 24 -0.84 0.84 -2.20
N GLY A 25 0.48 0.60 -2.17
CA GLY A 25 1.42 1.43 -1.41
C GLY A 25 1.50 2.85 -1.98
N ALA A 26 1.34 3.87 -1.14
CA ALA A 26 1.11 5.25 -1.55
C ALA A 26 2.38 6.11 -1.61
N GLY A 27 3.23 6.04 -0.59
CA GLY A 27 4.54 6.71 -0.51
C GLY A 27 5.64 5.96 -1.28
N GLY A 28 5.39 4.68 -1.58
CA GLY A 28 6.21 3.83 -2.42
C GLY A 28 7.20 2.99 -1.63
N GLY A 29 8.25 2.52 -2.29
CA GLY A 29 9.22 1.64 -1.67
C GLY A 29 8.60 0.38 -1.05
N PHE A 30 8.57 0.28 0.28
CA PHE A 30 8.01 -0.89 0.99
C PHE A 30 6.55 -0.71 1.45
N ASP A 31 5.86 0.39 1.14
CA ASP A 31 4.49 0.64 1.60
C ASP A 31 3.49 -0.46 1.23
N VAL A 32 3.65 -1.08 0.05
CA VAL A 32 2.83 -2.23 -0.34
C VAL A 32 2.92 -3.39 0.68
N TYR A 33 4.04 -3.55 1.38
CA TYR A 33 4.17 -4.54 2.46
C TYR A 33 3.29 -4.17 3.65
N ALA A 34 3.21 -2.88 4.02
CA ALA A 34 2.33 -2.44 5.09
C ALA A 34 0.86 -2.78 4.78
N GLY A 35 0.49 -2.88 3.50
CA GLY A 35 -0.84 -3.31 3.06
C GLY A 35 -1.13 -4.80 3.21
N LEU A 36 -0.12 -5.65 3.43
CA LEU A 36 -0.28 -7.10 3.49
C LEU A 36 -1.30 -7.57 4.54
N PRO A 37 -1.32 -7.06 5.78
CA PRO A 37 -2.31 -7.49 6.75
C PRO A 37 -3.75 -7.24 6.30
N ILE A 38 -3.99 -6.10 5.65
CA ILE A 38 -5.30 -5.75 5.08
C ILE A 38 -5.62 -6.67 3.91
N ALA A 39 -4.69 -6.83 2.97
CA ALA A 39 -4.86 -7.67 1.79
C ALA A 39 -5.20 -9.12 2.17
N LEU A 40 -4.48 -9.70 3.14
CA LEU A 40 -4.69 -11.07 3.60
C LEU A 40 -6.03 -11.24 4.33
N ALA A 41 -6.43 -10.26 5.16
CA ALA A 41 -7.74 -10.28 5.79
C ALA A 41 -8.88 -10.24 4.74
N LEU A 42 -8.75 -9.38 3.72
CA LEU A 42 -9.71 -9.29 2.63
C LEU A 42 -9.77 -10.58 1.80
N ILE A 43 -8.63 -11.18 1.45
CA ILE A 43 -8.56 -12.48 0.78
C ILE A 43 -9.23 -13.57 1.63
N GLY A 44 -8.94 -13.60 2.93
CA GLY A 44 -9.56 -14.54 3.88
C GLY A 44 -11.09 -14.39 3.97
N SER A 45 -11.61 -13.20 3.66
CA SER A 45 -13.06 -12.92 3.57
C SER A 45 -13.67 -13.18 2.18
N GLY A 46 -12.90 -13.78 1.25
CA GLY A 46 -13.37 -14.15 -0.08
C GLY A 46 -13.35 -13.02 -1.12
N LYS A 47 -12.64 -11.92 -0.84
CA LYS A 47 -12.45 -10.81 -1.80
C LYS A 47 -11.33 -11.13 -2.79
N GLN A 48 -11.42 -10.57 -3.99
CA GLN A 48 -10.33 -10.58 -4.95
C GLN A 48 -9.47 -9.35 -4.69
N VAL A 49 -8.23 -9.58 -4.26
CA VAL A 49 -7.30 -8.48 -3.94
C VAL A 49 -6.20 -8.43 -4.97
N THR A 50 -5.95 -7.23 -5.48
CA THR A 50 -4.82 -6.89 -6.33
C THR A 50 -3.86 -6.02 -5.53
N LEU A 51 -2.57 -6.32 -5.60
CA LEU A 51 -1.53 -5.53 -4.96
C LEU A 51 -0.88 -4.59 -5.98
N ALA A 52 -0.61 -3.36 -5.55
CA ALA A 52 0.17 -2.42 -6.33
C ALA A 52 1.08 -1.57 -5.44
N ASN A 53 2.03 -0.86 -6.05
CA ASN A 53 2.93 0.03 -5.36
C ASN A 53 3.30 1.22 -6.25
N LEU A 54 3.50 2.40 -5.65
CA LEU A 54 4.29 3.44 -6.29
C LEU A 54 5.76 3.00 -6.26
N THR A 55 6.30 2.58 -7.38
CA THR A 55 7.63 1.96 -7.41
C THR A 55 8.74 2.98 -7.39
N PHE A 56 9.80 2.67 -6.64
CA PHE A 56 11.08 3.38 -6.72
C PHE A 56 12.09 2.66 -7.61
N THR A 57 11.80 1.42 -8.02
CA THR A 57 12.59 0.71 -9.02
C THR A 57 12.33 1.32 -10.39
N CYS A 58 13.39 1.59 -11.13
CA CYS A 58 13.29 2.11 -12.49
C CYS A 58 12.80 0.98 -13.43
N LEU A 59 11.53 0.97 -13.80
CA LEU A 59 10.94 -0.12 -14.60
C LEU A 59 11.59 -0.25 -15.98
N ASP A 60 12.02 0.85 -16.59
CA ASP A 60 12.78 0.87 -17.85
C ASP A 60 14.13 0.12 -17.76
N ALA A 61 14.68 -0.05 -16.56
CA ALA A 61 15.89 -0.83 -16.30
C ALA A 61 15.60 -2.31 -15.97
N THR A 62 14.36 -2.76 -16.17
CA THR A 62 13.91 -4.13 -15.92
C THR A 62 13.30 -4.74 -17.18
N ASN A 63 13.03 -6.04 -17.18
CA ASN A 63 12.22 -6.68 -18.22
C ASN A 63 10.71 -6.73 -17.85
N THR A 64 10.26 -5.87 -16.92
CA THR A 64 8.86 -5.83 -16.46
C THR A 64 7.92 -5.62 -17.65
N PRO A 65 6.91 -6.49 -17.84
CA PRO A 65 5.88 -6.26 -18.84
C PRO A 65 5.10 -4.98 -18.53
N MET A 66 5.19 -3.98 -19.42
CA MET A 66 4.42 -2.74 -19.31
C MET A 66 2.99 -2.96 -19.83
N LEU A 67 1.99 -2.68 -18.98
CA LEU A 67 0.57 -2.77 -19.35
C LEU A 67 0.07 -1.47 -20.00
N ALA A 68 0.69 -0.35 -19.64
CA ALA A 68 0.39 0.99 -20.11
C ALA A 68 1.57 1.92 -19.77
N PRO A 69 1.59 3.17 -20.27
CA PRO A 69 2.54 4.17 -19.78
C PRO A 69 2.47 4.27 -18.25
N HIS A 70 3.63 4.18 -17.60
CA HIS A 70 3.78 4.27 -16.15
C HIS A 70 3.11 3.15 -15.33
N LEU A 71 2.81 2.00 -15.94
CA LEU A 71 2.21 0.85 -15.27
C LEU A 71 2.83 -0.47 -15.76
N GLY A 72 3.57 -1.12 -14.87
CA GLY A 72 4.15 -2.46 -15.07
C GLY A 72 3.44 -3.53 -14.24
N GLY A 73 3.52 -4.77 -14.69
CA GLY A 73 3.10 -5.95 -13.92
C GLY A 73 4.31 -6.76 -13.49
N VAL A 74 4.69 -6.67 -12.22
CA VAL A 74 5.89 -7.34 -11.70
C VAL A 74 5.55 -8.77 -11.28
N VAL A 75 6.31 -9.72 -11.81
CA VAL A 75 6.28 -11.15 -11.47
C VAL A 75 7.68 -11.58 -10.97
N PRO A 76 7.84 -12.75 -10.34
CA PRO A 76 9.13 -13.17 -9.76
C PRO A 76 10.24 -13.33 -10.80
N GLU A 77 9.91 -13.66 -12.05
CA GLU A 77 10.85 -13.78 -13.17
C GLU A 77 11.39 -12.44 -13.67
N VAL A 78 10.86 -11.31 -13.19
CA VAL A 78 11.34 -10.02 -13.65
C VAL A 78 12.82 -9.86 -13.27
N GLU A 79 13.66 -9.60 -14.26
CA GLU A 79 15.06 -9.25 -14.11
C GLU A 79 15.18 -7.73 -14.08
N GLY A 80 16.13 -7.20 -13.30
CA GLY A 80 16.23 -5.77 -13.05
C GLY A 80 17.17 -5.46 -11.88
N GLU A 81 16.88 -4.38 -11.15
CA GLU A 81 17.68 -3.98 -9.98
C GLU A 81 17.74 -5.08 -8.91
N ASP A 82 18.95 -5.56 -8.61
CA ASP A 82 19.12 -6.68 -7.67
C ASP A 82 19.12 -6.26 -6.20
N VAL A 83 19.49 -5.01 -5.92
CA VAL A 83 19.58 -4.51 -4.54
C VAL A 83 18.23 -4.11 -3.99
N TYR A 84 17.43 -3.41 -4.79
CA TYR A 84 16.18 -2.79 -4.36
C TYR A 84 15.06 -3.05 -5.38
N PHE A 85 14.26 -4.08 -5.10
CA PHE A 85 13.08 -4.39 -5.90
C PHE A 85 11.97 -5.00 -5.03
N PRO A 86 11.36 -4.19 -4.14
CA PRO A 86 10.38 -4.66 -3.18
C PRO A 86 9.19 -5.38 -3.83
N GLU A 87 8.74 -4.93 -5.00
CA GLU A 87 7.63 -5.55 -5.73
C GLU A 87 7.99 -6.95 -6.22
N ARG A 88 9.21 -7.17 -6.73
CA ARG A 88 9.68 -8.50 -7.16
C ARG A 88 9.87 -9.44 -5.97
N ASN A 89 10.44 -8.93 -4.88
CA ASN A 89 10.63 -9.71 -3.66
C ASN A 89 9.28 -10.13 -3.07
N LEU A 90 8.31 -9.20 -3.07
CA LEU A 90 6.94 -9.47 -2.64
C LEU A 90 6.25 -10.47 -3.57
N SER A 91 6.37 -10.28 -4.87
CA SER A 91 5.86 -11.20 -5.89
C SER A 91 6.36 -12.64 -5.68
N THR A 92 7.66 -12.79 -5.42
CA THR A 92 8.29 -14.09 -5.10
C THR A 92 7.69 -14.71 -3.84
N TRP A 93 7.51 -13.91 -2.79
CA TRP A 93 6.91 -14.35 -1.55
C TRP A 93 5.44 -14.78 -1.73
N LEU A 94 4.65 -14.04 -2.52
CA LEU A 94 3.25 -14.36 -2.83
C LEU A 94 3.14 -15.70 -3.55
N ARG A 95 3.97 -15.95 -4.57
CA ARG A 95 4.03 -17.24 -5.28
C ARG A 95 4.32 -18.39 -4.32
N GLY A 96 5.29 -18.22 -3.42
CA GLY A 96 5.66 -19.23 -2.43
C GLY A 96 4.52 -19.61 -1.47
N ARG A 97 3.49 -18.76 -1.37
CA ARG A 97 2.28 -18.99 -0.55
C ARG A 97 1.05 -19.37 -1.37
N GLY A 98 1.18 -19.55 -2.69
CA GLY A 98 0.05 -19.84 -3.58
C GLY A 98 -0.94 -18.69 -3.71
N LEU A 99 -0.50 -17.46 -3.46
CA LEU A 99 -1.29 -16.24 -3.64
C LEU A 99 -1.07 -15.67 -5.05
N PRO A 100 -1.98 -14.80 -5.57
CA PRO A 100 -1.74 -14.08 -6.82
C PRO A 100 -0.41 -13.35 -6.77
N GLU A 101 0.50 -13.70 -7.68
CA GLU A 101 1.90 -13.27 -7.63
C GLU A 101 2.16 -11.92 -8.26
N VAL A 102 1.23 -11.40 -9.08
CA VAL A 102 1.45 -10.12 -9.78
C VAL A 102 1.34 -8.97 -8.79
N VAL A 103 2.40 -8.17 -8.70
CA VAL A 103 2.39 -6.86 -8.01
C VAL A 103 2.48 -5.78 -9.08
N TYR A 104 1.46 -4.93 -9.17
CA TYR A 104 1.48 -3.84 -10.15
C TYR A 104 2.36 -2.69 -9.67
N ALA A 105 3.20 -2.17 -10.54
CA ALA A 105 4.13 -1.09 -10.22
C ALA A 105 3.74 0.16 -11.01
N PHE A 106 3.44 1.24 -10.29
CA PHE A 106 3.24 2.57 -10.86
C PHE A 106 4.53 3.36 -10.80
N GLU A 107 5.00 3.88 -11.92
CA GLU A 107 6.22 4.70 -11.92
C GLU A 107 6.04 6.00 -11.14
N LYS A 108 7.13 6.51 -10.58
CA LYS A 108 7.16 7.80 -9.86
C LYS A 108 7.00 8.98 -10.82
N VAL A 109 5.75 9.31 -11.13
CA VAL A 109 5.35 10.41 -12.02
C VAL A 109 4.34 11.34 -11.35
N GLY A 110 4.04 12.48 -11.98
CA GLY A 110 3.04 13.41 -11.44
C GLY A 110 1.61 12.87 -11.40
N VAL A 111 0.72 13.60 -10.72
CA VAL A 111 -0.67 13.20 -10.46
C VAL A 111 -1.45 12.80 -11.71
N ARG A 112 -1.31 13.55 -12.82
CA ARG A 112 -2.06 13.29 -14.06
C ARG A 112 -1.70 11.95 -14.71
N PRO A 113 -0.42 11.66 -15.03
CA PRO A 113 -0.04 10.37 -15.58
C PRO A 113 -0.28 9.22 -14.58
N LEU A 114 -0.07 9.44 -13.28
CA LEU A 114 -0.36 8.41 -12.27
C LEU A 114 -1.86 8.06 -12.24
N ARG A 115 -2.74 9.05 -12.27
CA ARG A 115 -4.20 8.83 -12.34
C ARG A 115 -4.59 8.06 -13.60
N ALA A 116 -3.98 8.36 -14.75
CA ALA A 116 -4.25 7.63 -15.98
C ALA A 116 -3.86 6.15 -15.86
N ALA A 117 -2.71 5.87 -15.25
CA ALA A 117 -2.27 4.50 -14.96
C ALA A 117 -3.23 3.77 -14.02
N TYR A 118 -3.64 4.40 -12.90
CA TYR A 118 -4.66 3.83 -12.02
C TYR A 118 -5.98 3.57 -12.75
N SER A 119 -6.48 4.54 -13.54
CA SER A 119 -7.73 4.42 -14.28
C SER A 119 -7.72 3.22 -15.21
N LEU A 120 -6.60 2.99 -15.90
CA LEU A 120 -6.45 1.84 -16.79
C LEU A 120 -6.43 0.52 -16.02
N LEU A 121 -5.73 0.46 -14.89
CA LEU A 121 -5.72 -0.73 -14.04
C LEU A 121 -7.10 -1.04 -13.47
N VAL A 122 -7.81 0.00 -13.02
CA VAL A 122 -9.20 -0.08 -12.52
C VAL A 122 -10.12 -0.65 -13.59
N GLU A 123 -10.07 -0.11 -14.81
CA GLU A 123 -10.89 -0.58 -15.93
C GLU A 123 -10.56 -2.04 -16.30
N ARG A 124 -9.26 -2.35 -16.45
CA ARG A 124 -8.79 -3.67 -16.88
C ARG A 124 -9.15 -4.78 -15.90
N LEU A 125 -9.11 -4.52 -14.59
CA LEU A 125 -9.37 -5.50 -13.55
C LEU A 125 -10.78 -5.39 -12.95
N GLY A 126 -11.56 -4.39 -13.36
CA GLY A 126 -12.89 -4.11 -12.83
C GLY A 126 -12.89 -3.73 -11.34
N ILE A 127 -11.85 -3.03 -10.88
CA ILE A 127 -11.68 -2.66 -9.47
C ILE A 127 -12.86 -1.81 -9.00
N ASP A 128 -13.47 -2.20 -7.88
CA ASP A 128 -14.61 -1.50 -7.27
C ASP A 128 -14.26 -0.82 -5.93
N ALA A 129 -13.07 -1.09 -5.39
CA ALA A 129 -12.51 -0.35 -4.26
C ALA A 129 -10.98 -0.19 -4.36
N ILE A 130 -10.48 0.95 -3.89
CA ILE A 130 -9.03 1.20 -3.72
C ILE A 130 -8.75 1.49 -2.24
N VAL A 131 -7.71 0.85 -1.72
CA VAL A 131 -7.09 1.15 -0.43
C VAL A 131 -5.67 1.63 -0.70
N LEU A 132 -5.41 2.91 -0.46
CA LEU A 132 -4.06 3.43 -0.38
C LEU A 132 -3.48 3.10 0.99
N VAL A 133 -2.24 2.64 1.02
CA VAL A 133 -1.54 2.26 2.25
C VAL A 133 -0.26 3.06 2.37
N ASP A 134 -0.09 3.67 3.54
CA ASP A 134 1.13 4.35 3.96
C ASP A 134 1.75 3.53 5.10
N GLY A 135 3.03 3.18 4.94
CA GLY A 135 3.81 2.48 5.95
C GLY A 135 4.10 3.34 7.18
N GLY A 136 3.91 4.64 7.10
CA GLY A 136 4.03 5.65 8.12
C GLY A 136 2.71 6.36 8.41
N THR A 137 2.77 7.69 8.50
CA THR A 137 1.73 8.63 8.95
C THR A 137 1.74 9.96 8.19
N ASP A 138 2.72 10.20 7.32
CA ASP A 138 2.84 11.46 6.58
C ASP A 138 1.75 11.62 5.51
N ILE A 139 1.05 10.56 5.10
CA ILE A 139 -0.18 10.67 4.29
C ILE A 139 -1.31 11.44 5.00
N LEU A 140 -1.23 11.61 6.33
CA LEU A 140 -2.22 12.34 7.13
C LEU A 140 -1.88 13.83 7.31
N MET A 141 -0.79 14.31 6.71
CA MET A 141 -0.31 15.69 6.86
C MET A 141 -0.96 16.60 5.82
N PHE A 142 -1.32 17.83 6.21
CA PHE A 142 -2.04 18.80 5.38
C PHE A 142 -1.11 19.79 4.65
N GLY A 143 0.16 19.87 5.05
CA GLY A 143 1.20 20.64 4.38
C GLY A 143 1.58 21.95 5.07
N ASP A 144 0.92 22.32 6.16
CA ASP A 144 1.20 23.50 6.98
C ASP A 144 1.88 23.18 8.33
N GLU A 145 2.14 21.90 8.59
CA GLU A 145 2.81 21.44 9.80
C GLU A 145 4.32 21.73 9.81
N ALA A 146 4.89 21.87 11.01
CA ALA A 146 6.31 22.16 11.20
C ALA A 146 7.28 21.08 10.68
N GLY A 147 6.80 19.86 10.44
CA GLY A 147 7.55 18.74 9.90
C GLY A 147 6.61 17.81 9.15
N LEU A 148 6.87 17.60 7.87
CA LEU A 148 5.95 16.94 6.93
C LEU A 148 6.35 15.51 6.58
N GLY A 149 7.54 15.05 6.97
CA GLY A 149 8.07 13.77 6.49
C GLY A 149 8.44 13.81 5.01
N THR A 150 8.03 12.79 4.26
CA THR A 150 8.26 12.63 2.82
C THR A 150 6.92 12.60 2.05
N PRO A 151 6.09 13.64 2.16
CA PRO A 151 4.69 13.56 1.74
C PRO A 151 4.49 13.56 0.21
N GLN A 152 5.55 13.79 -0.57
CA GLN A 152 5.41 14.06 -2.00
C GLN A 152 4.76 12.87 -2.73
N GLU A 153 5.24 11.68 -2.44
CA GLU A 153 4.76 10.43 -3.04
C GLU A 153 3.33 10.13 -2.57
N ASP A 154 3.09 10.17 -1.26
CA ASP A 154 1.76 9.96 -0.65
C ASP A 154 0.71 10.91 -1.19
N MET A 155 1.02 12.21 -1.24
CA MET A 155 0.11 13.22 -1.77
C MET A 155 -0.14 13.05 -3.26
N THR A 156 0.86 12.58 -4.02
CA THR A 156 0.69 12.30 -5.45
C THR A 156 -0.26 11.13 -5.66
N SER A 157 -0.09 10.04 -4.91
CA SER A 157 -0.97 8.87 -4.91
C SER A 157 -2.38 9.22 -4.45
N LEU A 158 -2.50 9.98 -3.35
CA LEU A 158 -3.77 10.46 -2.81
C LEU A 158 -4.52 11.32 -3.83
N ALA A 159 -3.86 12.30 -4.42
CA ALA A 159 -4.47 13.17 -5.43
C ALA A 159 -4.82 12.43 -6.73
N ALA A 160 -4.04 11.41 -7.11
CA ALA A 160 -4.36 10.57 -8.26
C ALA A 160 -5.68 9.81 -8.02
N VAL A 161 -5.77 9.07 -6.91
CA VAL A 161 -6.94 8.24 -6.54
C VAL A 161 -8.17 9.08 -6.21
N ALA A 162 -8.01 10.25 -5.58
CA ALA A 162 -9.11 11.17 -5.29
C ALA A 162 -9.84 11.65 -6.57
N GLY A 163 -9.15 11.67 -7.72
CA GLY A 163 -9.73 12.03 -9.01
C GLY A 163 -10.29 10.87 -9.83
N LEU A 164 -10.30 9.64 -9.32
CA LEU A 164 -10.87 8.47 -10.00
C LEU A 164 -12.36 8.30 -9.70
N ASP A 165 -13.09 7.76 -10.68
CA ASP A 165 -14.46 7.32 -10.51
C ASP A 165 -14.50 5.87 -10.00
N VAL A 166 -14.15 5.69 -8.72
CA VAL A 166 -14.22 4.40 -8.01
C VAL A 166 -15.11 4.56 -6.77
N PRO A 167 -16.10 3.67 -6.54
CA PRO A 167 -17.09 3.82 -5.48
C PRO A 167 -16.49 3.96 -4.08
N ILE A 168 -15.47 3.16 -3.77
CA ILE A 168 -14.83 3.12 -2.45
C ILE A 168 -13.35 3.42 -2.60
N ARG A 169 -12.90 4.47 -1.92
CA ARG A 169 -11.50 4.92 -1.91
C ARG A 169 -11.13 5.25 -0.48
N LEU A 170 -10.25 4.44 0.11
CA LEU A 170 -9.84 4.55 1.51
C LEU A 170 -8.33 4.74 1.60
N VAL A 171 -7.90 5.29 2.74
CA VAL A 171 -6.49 5.39 3.13
C VAL A 171 -6.30 4.63 4.43
N ALA A 172 -5.21 3.88 4.53
CA ALA A 172 -4.76 3.23 5.75
C ALA A 172 -3.31 3.65 6.05
N SER A 173 -3.11 4.36 7.15
CA SER A 173 -1.79 4.65 7.72
C SER A 173 -1.53 3.64 8.84
N ILE A 174 -0.49 2.81 8.69
CA ILE A 174 -0.32 1.58 9.49
C ILE A 174 0.89 1.65 10.44
N GLY A 175 1.86 2.54 10.19
CA GLY A 175 3.06 2.68 11.02
C GLY A 175 3.08 3.91 11.91
N PHE A 176 2.10 4.05 12.81
CA PHE A 176 2.15 5.12 13.82
C PHE A 176 3.43 5.02 14.65
N GLY A 177 4.26 6.08 14.62
CA GLY A 177 5.56 6.10 15.28
C GLY A 177 6.77 5.97 14.35
N ILE A 178 6.59 5.54 13.09
CA ILE A 178 7.69 5.29 12.16
C ILE A 178 8.32 6.59 11.65
N ASP A 179 7.52 7.61 11.31
CA ASP A 179 8.04 8.86 10.72
C ASP A 179 8.55 9.88 11.72
N ALA A 180 8.56 9.56 13.00
CA ALA A 180 9.26 10.37 13.99
C ALA A 180 10.73 10.57 13.59
N TYR A 181 11.34 9.57 12.94
CA TYR A 181 12.70 9.67 12.38
C TYR A 181 12.80 10.63 11.19
N HIS A 182 11.71 10.85 10.45
CA HIS A 182 11.60 11.78 9.32
C HIS A 182 11.07 13.16 9.73
N GLY A 183 10.94 13.43 11.04
CA GLY A 183 10.55 14.73 11.58
C GLY A 183 9.04 14.97 11.67
N VAL A 184 8.20 13.94 11.46
CA VAL A 184 6.76 14.04 11.66
C VAL A 184 6.44 14.20 13.15
N CYS A 185 5.62 15.19 13.48
CA CYS A 185 5.17 15.43 14.84
C CYS A 185 3.88 14.66 15.13
N HIS A 186 3.92 13.69 16.05
CA HIS A 186 2.72 12.91 16.40
C HIS A 186 1.58 13.75 16.98
N ALA A 187 1.86 14.91 17.60
CA ALA A 187 0.80 15.81 18.04
C ALA A 187 -0.02 16.32 16.86
N HIS A 188 0.63 16.74 15.77
CA HIS A 188 -0.06 17.18 14.56
C HIS A 188 -0.80 16.03 13.87
N VAL A 189 -0.19 14.83 13.81
CA VAL A 189 -0.89 13.64 13.29
C VAL A 189 -2.20 13.39 14.05
N LEU A 190 -2.17 13.47 15.39
CA LEU A 190 -3.36 13.29 16.22
C LEU A 190 -4.39 14.42 16.03
N GLU A 191 -3.94 15.66 15.85
CA GLU A 191 -4.81 16.80 15.53
C GLU A 191 -5.49 16.64 14.16
N ASN A 192 -4.76 16.14 13.16
CA ASN A 192 -5.28 15.85 11.82
C ASN A 192 -6.27 14.69 11.85
N ILE A 193 -6.00 13.63 12.61
CA ILE A 193 -6.97 12.55 12.85
C ILE A 193 -8.25 13.14 13.49
N ALA A 194 -8.12 14.03 14.47
CA ALA A 194 -9.28 14.68 15.07
C ALA A 194 -10.03 15.59 14.08
N ALA A 195 -9.33 16.22 13.14
CA ALA A 195 -9.96 16.99 12.06
C ALA A 195 -10.72 16.10 11.07
N LEU A 196 -10.15 14.96 10.68
CA LEU A 196 -10.80 13.94 9.85
C LEU A 196 -12.02 13.35 10.54
N ASP A 197 -11.95 13.07 11.84
CA ASP A 197 -13.06 12.58 12.65
C ASP A 197 -14.21 13.59 12.72
N ARG A 198 -13.91 14.87 12.98
CA ARG A 198 -14.91 15.95 12.92
C ARG A 198 -15.57 16.07 11.54
N ALA A 199 -14.87 15.71 10.47
CA ALA A 199 -15.41 15.67 9.11
C ALA A 199 -16.15 14.37 8.77
N GLY A 200 -16.22 13.40 9.70
CA GLY A 200 -16.81 12.08 9.46
C GLY A 200 -16.00 11.18 8.53
N ALA A 201 -14.73 11.50 8.31
CA ALA A 201 -13.82 10.77 7.42
C ALA A 201 -12.96 9.72 8.14
N TYR A 202 -12.87 9.78 9.47
CA TYR A 202 -12.09 8.81 10.25
C TYR A 202 -12.86 7.50 10.43
N LEU A 203 -12.29 6.39 9.97
CA LEU A 203 -12.87 5.04 10.07
C LEU A 203 -12.36 4.25 11.29
N GLY A 204 -11.73 4.94 12.25
CA GLY A 204 -11.18 4.31 13.45
C GLY A 204 -9.75 3.80 13.27
N ALA A 205 -9.28 3.10 14.30
CA ALA A 205 -7.98 2.45 14.35
C ALA A 205 -8.15 0.99 14.77
N PHE A 206 -7.26 0.14 14.28
CA PHE A 206 -7.20 -1.27 14.66
C PHE A 206 -5.74 -1.69 14.82
N SER A 207 -5.53 -2.74 15.61
CA SER A 207 -4.19 -3.27 15.85
C SER A 207 -3.91 -4.47 14.95
N VAL A 208 -2.75 -4.47 14.28
CA VAL A 208 -2.21 -5.65 13.61
C VAL A 208 -1.29 -6.38 14.58
N SER A 209 -1.81 -7.43 15.23
CA SER A 209 -0.99 -8.22 16.15
C SER A 209 -0.01 -9.12 15.41
N ARG A 210 1.26 -9.15 15.84
CA ARG A 210 2.25 -10.13 15.37
C ARG A 210 1.82 -11.60 15.54
N SER A 211 0.86 -11.85 16.42
CA SER A 211 0.34 -13.19 16.69
C SER A 211 -0.89 -13.55 15.84
N SER A 212 -1.43 -12.61 15.05
CA SER A 212 -2.48 -12.92 14.09
C SER A 212 -1.86 -13.57 12.85
N PRO A 213 -2.61 -14.38 12.09
CA PRO A 213 -2.13 -14.93 10.82
C PRO A 213 -1.59 -13.86 9.86
N GLU A 214 -2.29 -12.73 9.77
CA GLU A 214 -1.96 -11.59 8.93
C GLU A 214 -0.67 -10.89 9.39
N GLY A 215 -0.53 -10.64 10.69
CA GLY A 215 0.67 -10.01 11.25
C GLY A 215 1.90 -10.92 11.16
N ALA A 216 1.75 -12.23 11.38
CA ALA A 216 2.83 -13.19 11.21
C ALA A 216 3.28 -13.29 9.74
N ALA A 217 2.33 -13.28 8.80
CA ALA A 217 2.63 -13.28 7.37
C ALA A 217 3.31 -11.97 6.91
N PHE A 218 2.89 -10.82 7.43
CA PHE A 218 3.57 -9.55 7.18
C PHE A 218 5.03 -9.59 7.65
N LEU A 219 5.30 -10.06 8.87
CA LEU A 219 6.66 -10.16 9.39
C LEU A 219 7.53 -11.13 8.59
N ASP A 220 6.95 -12.25 8.14
CA ASP A 220 7.63 -13.21 7.25
C ASP A 220 7.98 -12.58 5.89
N ALA A 221 7.04 -11.84 5.28
CA ALA A 221 7.29 -11.11 4.04
C ALA A 221 8.39 -10.05 4.21
N VAL A 222 8.36 -9.27 5.30
CA VAL A 222 9.38 -8.27 5.62
C VAL A 222 10.75 -8.92 5.81
N ALA A 223 10.83 -10.03 6.53
CA ALA A 223 12.09 -10.75 6.72
C ALA A 223 12.66 -11.21 5.36
N LYS A 224 11.82 -11.78 4.50
CA LYS A 224 12.22 -12.19 3.14
C LYS A 224 12.66 -11.02 2.26
N GLY A 225 11.96 -9.89 2.34
CA GLY A 225 12.34 -8.66 1.65
C GLY A 225 13.70 -8.13 2.13
N GLN A 226 13.95 -8.17 3.44
CA GLN A 226 15.22 -7.74 4.03
C GLN A 226 16.39 -8.64 3.62
N ASP A 227 16.20 -9.97 3.64
CA ASP A 227 17.23 -10.92 3.23
C ASP A 227 17.62 -10.70 1.76
N ALA A 228 16.63 -10.58 0.87
CA ALA A 228 16.84 -10.33 -0.55
C ALA A 228 17.57 -8.99 -0.82
N THR A 229 17.31 -7.94 -0.04
CA THR A 229 18.03 -6.67 -0.15
C THR A 229 19.44 -6.71 0.47
N ARG A 230 19.70 -7.61 1.43
CA ARG A 230 21.00 -7.74 2.10
C ARG A 230 21.98 -8.62 1.35
N ASP A 231 21.54 -9.71 0.73
CA ASP A 231 22.41 -10.71 0.10
C ASP A 231 23.31 -10.14 -1.01
N VAL A 232 22.89 -9.05 -1.67
CA VAL A 232 23.68 -8.39 -2.72
C VAL A 232 24.81 -7.49 -2.17
N ARG A 233 24.78 -7.11 -0.88
CA ARG A 233 25.87 -6.33 -0.26
C ARG A 233 27.05 -7.19 0.20
N ALA A 234 26.90 -8.52 0.17
CA ALA A 234 27.93 -9.48 0.60
C ALA A 234 28.64 -10.19 -0.58
N SER A 235 28.25 -9.88 -1.82
CA SER A 235 28.85 -10.35 -3.08
C SER A 235 29.60 -9.24 -3.80
#